data_AF-A0A6N7UZL5-F1
#
_entry.id   AF-A0A6N7UZL5-F1
#
_cell.length_a   1.000
_cell.length_b   1.000
_cell.length_c   1.000
_cell.angle_alpha   90.00
_cell.angle_beta   90.00
_cell.angle_gamma   90.00
#
_symmetry.space_group_name_H-M   'P 1'
#
loop_
_entity.id
_entity.type
_entity.pdbx_description
1 polymer ?
#
loop_
_entity_poly.entity_id
_entity_poly.type
_entity_poly.pdbx_seq_one_letter_code
_entity_poly.pdbx_strand_id
1 'polypeptide(L)'
;MLKVDAEDYSIVLAGAVFEVTRPDGSVFELTTGTDGTVTSGFLVQGTYKVKEKIPPIGYEPNSEEYILEVSPLGGALKTISNNPIKINIAGTKIWDDANNQDGKRPGKITVNLLKNGNSVKSVEITLGAAGEWKYSFNDLRKYENGQEIKYTITENAVAEYTSQISGYNITNSHTPEVIKISGEKTWNDTDNQDGKRPEEITINLLKNGTKIDSKVVKKSDGWKWKFEGLDKYENG
;
A
#
# COMPACT_ATOMS: atom_id res chain seq x y z
N MET A 1 19.63 -15.62 -33.62
CA MET A 1 18.72 -16.01 -32.51
C MET A 1 17.75 -14.86 -32.25
N LEU A 2 16.62 -15.13 -31.61
CA LEU A 2 15.66 -14.12 -31.17
C LEU A 2 15.48 -14.20 -29.65
N LYS A 3 15.62 -13.08 -28.96
CA LYS A 3 15.47 -12.95 -27.53
C LYS A 3 14.16 -12.25 -27.19
N VAL A 4 13.36 -12.88 -26.35
CA VAL A 4 12.00 -12.40 -26.01
C VAL A 4 11.70 -12.50 -24.52
N ASP A 5 10.63 -11.84 -24.11
CA ASP A 5 9.98 -12.00 -22.82
C ASP A 5 9.25 -13.35 -22.74
N ALA A 6 9.34 -14.04 -21.61
CA ALA A 6 8.70 -15.36 -21.43
C ALA A 6 7.17 -15.30 -21.23
N GLU A 7 6.64 -14.15 -20.80
CA GLU A 7 5.20 -13.93 -20.58
C GLU A 7 4.52 -13.31 -21.80
N ASP A 8 5.28 -12.59 -22.64
CA ASP A 8 4.78 -11.97 -23.88
C ASP A 8 5.84 -12.01 -24.99
N TYR A 9 5.74 -13.01 -25.86
CA TYR A 9 6.69 -13.24 -26.97
C TYR A 9 6.70 -12.12 -28.03
N SER A 10 5.78 -11.15 -27.97
CA SER A 10 5.82 -9.95 -28.82
C SER A 10 6.85 -8.92 -28.33
N ILE A 11 7.26 -9.01 -27.06
CA ILE A 11 8.27 -8.14 -26.46
C ILE A 11 9.66 -8.75 -26.72
N VAL A 12 10.43 -8.08 -27.58
CA VAL A 12 11.81 -8.44 -27.89
C VAL A 12 12.78 -7.79 -26.91
N LEU A 13 13.86 -8.50 -26.56
CA LEU A 13 14.77 -8.05 -25.49
C LEU A 13 16.18 -7.78 -26.00
N ALA A 14 16.60 -6.52 -25.86
CA ALA A 14 17.93 -6.05 -26.17
C ALA A 14 18.90 -6.24 -24.99
N GLY A 15 20.20 -6.30 -25.31
CA GLY A 15 21.27 -6.29 -24.31
C GLY A 15 21.50 -7.62 -23.57
N ALA A 16 20.85 -8.72 -23.97
CA ALA A 16 21.26 -10.05 -23.50
C ALA A 16 22.64 -10.37 -24.06
N VAL A 17 23.57 -10.82 -23.23
CA VAL A 17 24.89 -11.29 -23.66
C VAL A 17 24.91 -12.82 -23.61
N PHE A 18 25.23 -13.44 -24.73
CA PHE A 18 25.38 -14.87 -24.88
C PHE A 18 26.85 -15.23 -25.06
N GLU A 19 27.30 -16.24 -24.32
CA GLU A 19 28.54 -16.95 -24.62
C GLU A 19 28.26 -18.05 -25.64
N VAL A 20 29.03 -18.08 -26.72
CA VAL A 20 28.92 -19.05 -27.80
C VAL A 20 30.22 -19.85 -27.90
N THR A 21 30.14 -21.14 -27.65
CA THR A 21 31.24 -22.09 -27.82
C THR A 21 31.19 -22.69 -29.22
N ARG A 22 32.28 -22.53 -29.96
CA ARG A 22 32.48 -23.06 -31.32
C ARG A 22 32.73 -24.58 -31.29
N PRO A 23 32.64 -25.25 -32.45
CA PRO A 23 32.98 -26.67 -32.56
C PRO A 23 34.42 -27.02 -32.13
N ASP A 24 35.37 -26.08 -32.29
CA ASP A 24 36.77 -26.24 -31.88
C ASP A 24 37.02 -25.94 -30.39
N GLY A 25 35.96 -25.61 -29.64
CA GLY A 25 36.00 -25.28 -28.21
C GLY A 25 36.33 -23.82 -27.89
N SER A 26 36.68 -22.99 -28.88
CA SER A 26 36.88 -21.55 -28.64
C SER A 26 35.55 -20.85 -28.35
N VAL A 27 35.60 -19.76 -27.58
CA VAL A 27 34.41 -19.00 -27.15
C VAL A 27 34.42 -17.58 -27.70
N PHE A 28 33.24 -17.04 -27.94
CA PHE A 28 33.02 -15.62 -28.23
C PHE A 28 31.66 -15.17 -27.68
N GLU A 29 31.45 -13.86 -27.60
CA GLU A 29 30.21 -13.29 -27.10
C GLU A 29 29.37 -12.65 -28.19
N LEU A 30 28.05 -12.70 -27.99
CA LEU A 30 27.05 -12.09 -28.84
C LEU A 30 26.07 -11.31 -27.97
N THR A 31 25.76 -10.07 -28.37
CA THR A 31 24.78 -9.22 -27.67
C THR A 31 23.56 -9.00 -28.53
N THR A 32 22.36 -9.09 -27.96
CA THR A 32 21.11 -8.85 -28.70
C THR A 32 20.91 -7.36 -28.99
N GLY A 33 20.51 -7.06 -30.22
CA GLY A 33 20.17 -5.71 -30.67
C GLY A 33 18.80 -5.26 -30.16
N THR A 34 18.39 -4.05 -30.57
CA THR A 34 17.11 -3.44 -30.16
C THR A 34 15.88 -4.19 -30.65
N ASP A 35 16.01 -4.99 -31.69
CA ASP A 35 14.98 -5.90 -32.22
C ASP A 35 14.99 -7.29 -31.53
N GLY A 36 15.81 -7.45 -30.48
CA GLY A 36 16.06 -8.69 -29.77
C GLY A 36 16.76 -9.77 -30.59
N THR A 37 17.19 -9.47 -31.81
CA THR A 37 17.94 -10.43 -32.62
C THR A 37 19.43 -10.29 -32.37
N VAL A 38 20.17 -11.34 -32.70
CA VAL A 38 21.60 -11.23 -32.92
C VAL A 38 21.95 -11.87 -34.26
N THR A 39 22.66 -11.10 -35.08
CA THR A 39 23.26 -11.57 -36.32
C THR A 39 24.74 -11.84 -36.03
N SER A 40 25.14 -13.10 -36.07
CA SER A 40 26.56 -13.43 -36.09
C SER A 40 27.13 -13.07 -37.47
N GLY A 41 28.42 -12.75 -37.51
CA GLY A 41 29.17 -12.79 -38.76
C GLY A 41 29.27 -14.21 -39.33
N PHE A 42 30.20 -14.43 -40.26
CA PHE A 42 30.43 -15.76 -40.83
C PHE A 42 30.79 -16.77 -39.75
N LEU A 43 30.02 -17.86 -39.69
CA LEU A 43 30.25 -19.01 -38.82
C LEU A 43 30.64 -20.21 -39.66
N VAL A 44 31.60 -21.00 -39.18
CA VAL A 44 31.96 -22.29 -39.79
C VAL A 44 30.86 -23.31 -39.52
N GLN A 45 30.72 -24.30 -40.40
CA GLN A 45 29.82 -25.42 -40.19
C GLN A 45 30.18 -26.18 -38.92
N GLY A 46 29.17 -26.59 -38.16
CA GLY A 46 29.34 -27.45 -36.99
C GLY A 46 28.34 -27.17 -35.87
N THR A 47 28.58 -27.81 -34.74
CA THR A 47 27.75 -27.73 -33.54
C THR A 47 28.27 -26.64 -32.60
N TYR A 48 27.40 -25.70 -32.26
CA TYR A 48 27.67 -24.61 -31.32
C TYR A 48 26.87 -24.81 -30.04
N LYS A 49 27.47 -24.45 -28.92
CA LYS A 49 26.76 -24.33 -27.64
C LYS A 49 26.56 -22.85 -27.34
N VAL A 50 25.36 -22.49 -26.93
CA VAL A 50 24.99 -21.11 -26.61
C VAL A 50 24.41 -21.08 -25.21
N LYS A 51 24.95 -20.19 -24.38
CA LYS A 51 24.49 -19.98 -23.00
C LYS A 51 24.35 -18.50 -22.71
N GLU A 52 23.28 -18.10 -22.04
CA GLU A 52 23.15 -16.72 -21.59
C GLU A 52 24.17 -16.44 -20.47
N LYS A 53 24.92 -15.35 -20.63
CA LYS A 53 25.92 -14.88 -19.68
C LYS A 53 25.41 -13.70 -18.86
N ILE A 54 24.73 -12.76 -19.52
CA ILE A 54 24.14 -11.58 -18.87
C ILE A 54 22.69 -11.45 -19.37
N PRO A 55 21.69 -11.49 -18.49
CA PRO A 55 20.30 -11.29 -18.89
C PRO A 55 20.04 -9.82 -19.26
N PRO A 56 19.00 -9.54 -20.07
CA PRO A 56 18.49 -8.19 -20.23
C PRO A 56 18.13 -7.55 -18.88
N ILE A 57 18.28 -6.23 -18.79
CA ILE A 57 17.90 -5.47 -17.59
C ILE A 57 16.42 -5.74 -17.28
N GLY A 58 16.16 -6.13 -16.04
CA GLY A 58 14.82 -6.43 -15.55
C GLY A 58 14.34 -7.86 -15.73
N TYR A 59 15.23 -8.76 -16.16
CA TYR A 59 14.94 -10.18 -16.33
C TYR A 59 15.85 -11.05 -15.47
N GLU A 60 15.31 -12.19 -15.04
CA GLU A 60 16.06 -13.23 -14.34
C GLU A 60 17.01 -13.94 -15.33
N PRO A 61 18.19 -14.41 -14.90
CA PRO A 61 19.12 -15.12 -15.77
C PRO A 61 18.55 -16.45 -16.25
N ASN A 62 18.73 -16.74 -17.53
CA ASN A 62 18.43 -18.04 -18.11
C ASN A 62 19.68 -18.95 -18.05
N SER A 63 19.60 -20.05 -17.31
CA SER A 63 20.72 -20.97 -17.11
C SER A 63 20.84 -22.07 -18.17
N GLU A 64 19.86 -22.19 -19.07
CA GLU A 64 19.81 -23.24 -20.08
C GLU A 64 20.95 -23.11 -21.11
N GLU A 65 21.52 -24.25 -21.50
CA GLU A 65 22.46 -24.34 -22.61
C GLU A 65 21.73 -24.86 -23.85
N TYR A 66 21.87 -24.15 -24.95
CA TYR A 66 21.26 -24.49 -26.22
C TYR A 66 22.31 -24.99 -27.20
N ILE A 67 21.98 -26.08 -27.90
CA ILE A 67 22.80 -26.61 -28.98
C ILE A 67 22.22 -26.13 -30.31
N LEU A 68 23.05 -25.49 -31.13
CA LEU A 68 22.69 -25.00 -32.46
C LEU A 68 23.59 -25.65 -33.51
N GLU A 69 23.00 -26.18 -34.56
CA GLU A 69 23.74 -26.68 -35.72
C GLU A 69 23.76 -25.62 -36.82
N VAL A 70 24.97 -25.29 -37.28
CA VAL A 70 25.19 -24.40 -38.42
C VAL A 70 25.50 -25.27 -39.63
N SER A 71 24.71 -25.13 -40.70
CA SER A 71 24.87 -25.89 -41.95
C SER A 71 25.18 -24.97 -43.14
N PRO A 72 25.70 -25.50 -44.26
CA PRO A 72 25.94 -24.73 -45.48
C PRO A 72 24.67 -24.13 -46.10
N LEU A 73 23.50 -24.69 -45.79
CA LEU A 73 22.20 -24.23 -46.29
C LEU A 73 21.58 -23.11 -45.44
N GLY A 74 22.23 -22.74 -44.33
CA GLY A 74 21.77 -21.72 -43.40
C GLY A 74 21.94 -22.14 -41.93
N GLY A 75 21.90 -21.13 -41.05
CA GLY A 75 21.95 -21.32 -39.60
C GLY A 75 20.58 -21.54 -38.98
N ALA A 76 20.54 -22.22 -37.83
CA ALA A 76 19.31 -22.43 -37.07
C ALA A 76 18.78 -21.13 -36.43
N LEU A 77 17.49 -20.85 -36.57
CA LEU A 77 16.78 -19.84 -35.78
C LEU A 77 16.34 -20.46 -34.45
N LYS A 78 16.74 -19.83 -33.34
CA LYS A 78 16.35 -20.22 -31.99
C LYS A 78 15.77 -19.02 -31.25
N THR A 79 14.61 -19.22 -30.64
CA THR A 79 14.00 -18.27 -29.71
C THR A 79 14.39 -18.63 -28.29
N ILE A 80 14.86 -17.65 -27.52
CA ILE A 80 15.29 -17.79 -26.13
C ILE A 80 14.56 -16.73 -25.29
N SER A 81 13.86 -17.16 -24.24
CA SER A 81 13.09 -16.28 -23.38
C SER A 81 13.67 -16.16 -21.98
N ASN A 82 13.38 -15.04 -21.30
CA ASN A 82 13.67 -14.88 -19.87
C ASN A 82 12.41 -14.45 -19.13
N ASN A 83 12.32 -14.84 -17.87
CA ASN A 83 11.25 -14.39 -16.97
C ASN A 83 11.55 -12.97 -16.48
N PRO A 84 10.58 -12.05 -16.46
CA PRO A 84 10.76 -10.73 -15.88
C PRO A 84 10.93 -10.84 -14.37
N ILE A 85 11.78 -9.99 -13.79
CA ILE A 85 11.92 -9.85 -12.34
C ILE A 85 10.63 -9.26 -11.78
N LYS A 86 10.04 -9.93 -10.79
CA LYS A 86 8.82 -9.49 -10.11
C LYS A 86 9.08 -9.08 -8.66
N ILE A 87 8.22 -8.20 -8.16
CA ILE A 87 8.16 -7.79 -6.76
C ILE A 87 6.72 -7.88 -6.25
N ASN A 88 6.60 -7.94 -4.93
CA ASN A 88 5.33 -7.86 -4.22
C ASN A 88 5.35 -6.62 -3.33
N ILE A 89 4.24 -5.90 -3.31
CA ILE A 89 4.03 -4.74 -2.43
C ILE A 89 2.94 -5.10 -1.44
N ALA A 90 3.20 -4.89 -0.16
CA ALA A 90 2.22 -5.10 0.89
C ALA A 90 2.24 -3.93 1.88
N GLY A 91 1.09 -3.67 2.50
CA GLY A 91 0.92 -2.60 3.46
C GLY A 91 -0.17 -2.90 4.48
N THR A 92 -0.13 -2.16 5.58
CA THR A 92 -1.13 -2.21 6.64
C THR A 92 -1.96 -0.93 6.66
N LYS A 93 -3.17 -1.03 7.21
CA LYS A 93 -4.04 0.11 7.48
C LYS A 93 -4.25 0.23 8.99
N ILE A 94 -3.95 1.42 9.50
CA ILE A 94 -4.06 1.80 10.90
C ILE A 94 -5.19 2.81 11.04
N TRP A 95 -5.98 2.67 12.11
CA TRP A 95 -7.06 3.58 12.47
C TRP A 95 -6.70 4.28 13.77
N ASP A 96 -6.64 5.60 13.73
CA ASP A 96 -6.38 6.48 14.87
C ASP A 96 -7.67 7.24 15.18
N ASP A 97 -8.61 6.55 15.81
CA ASP A 97 -10.01 6.98 15.98
C ASP A 97 -10.61 6.54 17.33
N ALA A 98 -9.76 6.46 18.35
CA ALA A 98 -10.14 6.03 19.71
C ALA A 98 -10.92 4.69 19.73
N ASN A 99 -10.43 3.70 18.97
CA ASN A 99 -11.08 2.40 18.80
C ASN A 99 -12.50 2.50 18.22
N ASN A 100 -12.69 3.39 17.23
CA ASN A 100 -13.99 3.65 16.60
C ASN A 100 -15.06 4.14 17.61
N GLN A 101 -14.68 5.02 18.54
CA GLN A 101 -15.55 5.55 19.60
C GLN A 101 -16.88 6.11 19.07
N ASP A 102 -16.82 6.81 17.93
CA ASP A 102 -17.97 7.48 17.30
C ASP A 102 -18.69 6.61 16.24
N GLY A 103 -18.25 5.36 16.07
CA GLY A 103 -18.88 4.44 15.12
C GLY A 103 -18.72 4.83 13.63
N LYS A 104 -17.83 5.78 13.31
CA LYS A 104 -17.67 6.33 11.94
C LYS A 104 -16.75 5.53 11.03
N ARG A 105 -16.00 4.57 11.56
CA ARG A 105 -15.08 3.75 10.75
C ARG A 105 -15.86 2.95 9.70
N PRO A 106 -15.53 3.07 8.41
CA PRO A 106 -16.22 2.32 7.36
C PRO A 106 -15.88 0.82 7.45
N GLY A 107 -16.79 -0.03 6.96
CA GLY A 107 -16.56 -1.47 6.88
C GLY A 107 -15.53 -1.89 5.83
N LYS A 108 -15.16 -0.99 4.90
CA LYS A 108 -14.20 -1.23 3.83
C LYS A 108 -13.53 0.07 3.36
N ILE A 109 -12.35 -0.05 2.77
CA ILE A 109 -11.66 1.03 2.07
C ILE A 109 -11.10 0.53 0.73
N THR A 110 -10.78 1.46 -0.17
CA THR A 110 -10.13 1.14 -1.46
C THR A 110 -8.73 1.71 -1.49
N VAL A 111 -7.75 0.84 -1.74
CA VAL A 111 -6.34 1.19 -1.94
C VAL A 111 -5.99 1.04 -3.41
N ASN A 112 -5.37 2.05 -4.00
CA ASN A 112 -4.98 2.09 -5.40
C ASN A 112 -3.46 1.95 -5.52
N LEU A 113 -3.01 1.10 -6.43
CA LEU A 113 -1.61 1.00 -6.86
C LEU A 113 -1.38 1.95 -8.04
N LEU A 114 -0.37 2.79 -7.91
CA LEU A 114 0.10 3.67 -8.97
C LEU A 114 1.42 3.14 -9.52
N LYS A 115 1.51 3.08 -10.85
CA LYS A 115 2.72 2.79 -11.62
C LYS A 115 3.17 4.09 -12.30
N ASN A 116 4.33 4.60 -11.92
CA ASN A 116 4.87 5.86 -12.45
C ASN A 116 3.85 7.01 -12.39
N GLY A 117 3.09 7.09 -11.29
CA GLY A 117 2.06 8.12 -11.07
C GLY A 117 0.67 7.80 -11.64
N ASN A 118 0.52 6.75 -12.47
CA ASN A 118 -0.77 6.37 -13.06
C ASN A 118 -1.40 5.21 -12.30
N SER A 119 -2.69 5.29 -11.99
CA SER A 119 -3.41 4.17 -11.35
C SER A 119 -3.48 2.98 -12.30
N VAL A 120 -3.12 1.78 -11.82
CA VAL A 120 -3.10 0.55 -12.62
C VAL A 120 -3.89 -0.60 -12.01
N LYS A 121 -4.12 -0.57 -10.70
CA LYS A 121 -4.86 -1.60 -9.97
C LYS A 121 -5.45 -1.00 -8.71
N SER A 122 -6.56 -1.55 -8.25
CA SER A 122 -7.15 -1.22 -6.96
C SER A 122 -7.53 -2.49 -6.23
N VAL A 123 -7.53 -2.41 -4.90
CA VAL A 123 -8.01 -3.47 -4.02
C VAL A 123 -8.92 -2.87 -2.97
N GLU A 124 -10.07 -3.51 -2.75
CA GLU A 124 -10.92 -3.22 -1.62
C GLU A 124 -10.49 -4.10 -0.45
N ILE A 125 -10.29 -3.50 0.72
CA ILE A 125 -9.94 -4.24 1.93
C ILE A 125 -10.95 -4.01 3.03
N THR A 126 -11.13 -5.02 3.86
CA THR A 126 -12.00 -5.07 5.04
C THR A 126 -11.20 -5.54 6.25
N LEU A 127 -11.80 -5.51 7.43
CA LEU A 127 -11.20 -6.07 8.65
C LEU A 127 -10.97 -7.59 8.48
N GLY A 128 -9.73 -8.03 8.56
CA GLY A 128 -9.37 -9.45 8.49
C GLY A 128 -9.73 -10.22 9.77
N ALA A 129 -9.71 -11.55 9.69
CA ALA A 129 -10.05 -12.43 10.81
C ALA A 129 -9.16 -12.22 12.07
N ALA A 130 -7.92 -11.76 11.89
CA ALA A 130 -7.01 -11.44 12.98
C ALA A 130 -7.21 -10.03 13.58
N GLY A 131 -8.24 -9.29 13.15
CA GLY A 131 -8.47 -7.91 13.57
C GLY A 131 -7.55 -6.89 12.89
N GLU A 132 -6.86 -7.28 11.83
CA GLU A 132 -5.91 -6.43 11.11
C GLU A 132 -6.43 -6.08 9.71
N TRP A 133 -6.11 -4.87 9.25
CA TRP A 133 -6.35 -4.44 7.88
C TRP A 133 -5.04 -4.52 7.10
N LYS A 134 -4.98 -5.42 6.11
CA LYS A 134 -3.80 -5.69 5.30
C LYS A 134 -4.18 -5.76 3.83
N TYR A 135 -3.27 -5.33 2.96
CA TYR A 135 -3.42 -5.48 1.52
C TYR A 135 -2.10 -5.90 0.87
N SER A 136 -2.19 -6.50 -0.32
CA SER A 136 -1.02 -6.79 -1.14
C SER A 136 -1.32 -6.66 -2.63
N PHE A 137 -0.28 -6.31 -3.38
CA PHE A 137 -0.22 -6.35 -4.83
C PHE A 137 0.97 -7.25 -5.20
N ASN A 138 0.67 -8.44 -5.70
CA ASN A 138 1.68 -9.44 -6.04
C ASN A 138 1.98 -9.45 -7.54
N ASP A 139 3.10 -10.07 -7.89
CA ASP A 139 3.53 -10.35 -9.27
C ASP A 139 3.69 -9.10 -10.14
N LEU A 140 4.16 -8.01 -9.53
CA LEU A 140 4.40 -6.75 -10.22
C LEU A 140 5.77 -6.78 -10.89
N ARG A 141 5.85 -6.47 -12.19
CA ARG A 141 7.15 -6.31 -12.87
C ARG A 141 7.96 -5.21 -12.19
N LYS A 142 9.23 -5.47 -11.90
CA LYS A 142 10.12 -4.47 -11.29
C LYS A 142 10.60 -3.42 -12.30
N TYR A 143 10.72 -3.82 -13.56
CA TYR A 143 11.22 -2.97 -14.64
C TYR A 143 10.25 -2.97 -15.83
N GLU A 144 10.28 -1.88 -16.58
CA GLU A 144 9.63 -1.73 -17.87
C GLU A 144 10.59 -1.01 -18.82
N ASN A 145 10.82 -1.58 -20.00
CA ASN A 145 11.73 -1.03 -21.01
C ASN A 145 13.13 -0.71 -20.45
N GLY A 146 13.64 -1.57 -19.56
CA GLY A 146 14.97 -1.41 -18.93
C GLY A 146 15.03 -0.36 -17.81
N GLN A 147 13.92 0.31 -17.47
CA GLN A 147 13.85 1.28 -16.38
C GLN A 147 13.10 0.70 -15.18
N GLU A 148 13.57 0.99 -13.96
CA GLU A 148 12.87 0.55 -12.75
C GLU A 148 11.53 1.29 -12.60
N ILE A 149 10.48 0.54 -12.32
CA ILE A 149 9.14 1.09 -12.14
C ILE A 149 9.02 1.68 -10.75
N LYS A 150 8.57 2.94 -10.67
CA LYS A 150 8.21 3.57 -9.40
C LYS A 150 6.77 3.22 -9.04
N TYR A 151 6.61 2.36 -8.04
CA TYR A 151 5.32 2.06 -7.44
C TYR A 151 5.04 2.95 -6.22
N THR A 152 3.81 3.46 -6.14
CA THR A 152 3.26 4.18 -4.99
C THR A 152 1.82 3.75 -4.77
N ILE A 153 1.23 4.12 -3.63
CA ILE A 153 -0.18 3.85 -3.35
C ILE A 153 -0.95 5.13 -3.04
N THR A 154 -2.26 5.10 -3.24
CA THR A 154 -3.21 6.10 -2.73
C THR A 154 -4.41 5.40 -2.10
N GLU A 155 -5.13 6.11 -1.23
CA GLU A 155 -6.41 5.68 -0.68
C GLU A 155 -7.52 6.56 -1.26
N ASN A 156 -8.68 5.96 -1.57
CA ASN A 156 -9.87 6.76 -1.84
C ASN A 156 -10.27 7.52 -0.57
N ALA A 157 -10.78 8.75 -0.74
CA ALA A 157 -11.19 9.58 0.39
C ALA A 157 -12.17 8.83 1.31
N VAL A 158 -11.85 8.81 2.60
CA VAL A 158 -12.73 8.26 3.65
C VAL A 158 -13.40 9.43 4.36
N ALA A 159 -14.73 9.48 4.33
CA ALA A 159 -15.49 10.55 4.95
C ALA A 159 -15.18 10.67 6.45
N GLU A 160 -15.05 11.89 6.97
CA GLU A 160 -14.75 12.21 8.38
C GLU A 160 -13.33 11.83 8.87
N TYR A 161 -12.45 11.38 7.95
CA TYR A 161 -11.08 11.00 8.27
C TYR A 161 -10.04 11.81 7.48
N THR A 162 -8.87 12.02 8.09
CA THR A 162 -7.67 12.50 7.39
C THR A 162 -6.73 11.33 7.15
N SER A 163 -6.25 11.15 5.92
CA SER A 163 -5.39 10.03 5.51
C SER A 163 -3.93 10.46 5.38
N GLN A 164 -3.02 9.62 5.88
CA GLN A 164 -1.57 9.77 5.74
C GLN A 164 -0.93 8.45 5.29
N ILE A 165 -0.02 8.53 4.32
CA ILE A 165 0.69 7.38 3.77
C ILE A 165 2.17 7.47 4.17
N SER A 166 2.70 6.39 4.74
CA SER A 166 4.12 6.23 5.07
C SER A 166 4.65 4.94 4.45
N GLY A 167 5.47 5.07 3.38
CA GLY A 167 5.82 3.95 2.52
C GLY A 167 4.56 3.36 1.87
N TYR A 168 4.17 2.16 2.29
CA TYR A 168 2.93 1.50 1.87
C TYR A 168 1.91 1.35 3.01
N ASN A 169 2.18 1.89 4.19
CA ASN A 169 1.23 1.86 5.29
C ASN A 169 0.33 3.10 5.25
N ILE A 170 -0.95 2.90 5.57
CA ILE A 170 -1.98 3.95 5.57
C ILE A 170 -2.43 4.17 7.01
N THR A 171 -2.48 5.43 7.46
CA THR A 171 -3.07 5.82 8.75
C THR A 171 -4.21 6.78 8.48
N ASN A 172 -5.41 6.48 8.99
CA ASN A 172 -6.51 7.45 8.96
C ASN A 172 -6.81 7.86 10.39
N SER A 173 -6.85 9.18 10.61
CA SER A 173 -7.14 9.78 11.90
C SER A 173 -8.51 10.44 11.90
N HIS A 174 -9.23 10.25 12.99
CA HIS A 174 -10.51 10.91 13.30
C HIS A 174 -10.50 11.36 14.76
N THR A 175 -10.83 12.62 15.00
CA THR A 175 -10.95 13.16 16.35
C THR A 175 -12.39 13.00 16.84
N PRO A 176 -12.65 12.25 17.92
CA PRO A 176 -14.00 12.04 18.43
C PRO A 176 -14.73 13.34 18.76
N GLU A 177 -16.04 13.33 18.56
CA GLU A 177 -16.92 14.44 18.86
C GLU A 177 -17.09 14.62 20.38
N VAL A 178 -17.07 15.88 20.82
CA VAL A 178 -17.34 16.26 22.21
C VAL A 178 -18.56 17.17 22.33
N ILE A 179 -19.27 17.08 23.45
CA ILE A 179 -20.38 17.93 23.82
C ILE A 179 -20.08 18.75 25.08
N LYS A 180 -20.94 19.75 25.31
CA LYS A 180 -20.99 20.52 26.56
C LYS A 180 -22.35 20.35 27.21
N ILE A 181 -22.35 20.25 28.54
CA ILE A 181 -23.58 20.24 29.34
C ILE A 181 -23.50 21.39 30.34
N SER A 182 -24.50 22.27 30.32
CA SER A 182 -24.61 23.40 31.23
C SER A 182 -26.00 23.50 31.81
N GLY A 183 -26.10 24.08 32.99
CA GLY A 183 -27.38 24.35 33.62
C GLY A 183 -27.27 25.42 34.70
N GLU A 184 -28.41 25.72 35.29
CA GLU A 184 -28.54 26.67 36.38
C GLU A 184 -29.49 26.14 37.46
N LYS A 185 -29.22 26.50 38.72
CA LYS A 185 -30.08 26.15 39.85
C LYS A 185 -30.92 27.36 40.22
N THR A 186 -32.22 27.23 40.03
CA THR A 186 -33.22 28.17 40.55
C THR A 186 -33.72 27.71 41.91
N TRP A 187 -33.81 28.66 42.83
CA TRP A 187 -34.35 28.48 44.17
C TRP A 187 -35.76 29.09 44.23
N ASN A 188 -36.74 28.29 44.67
CA ASN A 188 -38.10 28.76 44.92
C ASN A 188 -38.33 28.82 46.44
N ASP A 189 -37.78 29.84 47.08
CA ASP A 189 -37.65 29.97 48.53
C ASP A 189 -37.80 31.43 49.03
N THR A 190 -38.54 32.27 48.29
CA THR A 190 -38.80 33.69 48.62
C THR A 190 -37.52 34.45 48.97
N ASP A 191 -36.53 34.39 48.07
CA ASP A 191 -35.18 34.94 48.27
C ASP A 191 -34.53 34.54 49.60
N ASN A 192 -34.63 33.25 49.93
CA ASN A 192 -34.05 32.67 51.15
C ASN A 192 -34.57 33.30 52.45
N GLN A 193 -35.88 33.61 52.53
CA GLN A 193 -36.52 34.23 53.71
C GLN A 193 -36.19 33.52 55.03
N ASP A 194 -36.15 32.18 55.00
CA ASP A 194 -35.89 31.35 56.18
C ASP A 194 -34.39 31.16 56.49
N GLY A 195 -33.48 31.65 55.63
CA GLY A 195 -32.04 31.49 55.81
C GLY A 195 -31.53 30.04 55.68
N LYS A 196 -32.32 29.13 55.11
CA LYS A 196 -32.00 27.69 55.02
C LYS A 196 -31.32 27.26 53.72
N ARG A 197 -31.19 28.16 52.73
CA ARG A 197 -30.50 27.85 51.48
C ARG A 197 -29.03 27.50 51.78
N PRO A 198 -28.52 26.35 51.30
CA PRO A 198 -27.13 25.98 51.52
C PRO A 198 -26.18 26.96 50.82
N GLU A 199 -24.97 27.11 51.35
CA GLU A 199 -23.94 27.97 50.75
C GLU A 199 -23.42 27.44 49.41
N GLU A 200 -23.46 26.12 49.24
CA GLU A 200 -23.04 25.42 48.03
C GLU A 200 -23.89 24.17 47.77
N ILE A 201 -23.94 23.76 46.51
CA ILE A 201 -24.51 22.47 46.08
C ILE A 201 -23.49 21.73 45.23
N THR A 202 -23.61 20.41 45.18
CA THR A 202 -22.82 19.58 44.28
C THR A 202 -23.69 19.09 43.13
N ILE A 203 -23.33 19.47 41.91
CA ILE A 203 -23.92 18.93 40.69
C ILE A 203 -23.10 17.71 40.28
N ASN A 204 -23.73 16.53 40.25
CA ASN A 204 -23.11 15.33 39.72
C ASN A 204 -23.45 15.20 38.23
N LEU A 205 -22.46 14.94 37.40
CA LEU A 205 -22.65 14.52 36.02
C LEU A 205 -22.69 13.00 35.99
N LEU A 206 -23.76 12.44 35.43
CA LEU A 206 -23.93 11.00 35.28
C LEU A 206 -23.92 10.63 33.79
N LYS A 207 -23.21 9.56 33.45
CA LYS A 207 -23.24 8.90 32.14
C LYS A 207 -23.78 7.48 32.35
N ASN A 208 -24.87 7.13 31.68
CA ASN A 208 -25.52 5.82 31.82
C ASN A 208 -25.82 5.42 33.28
N GLY A 209 -26.20 6.41 34.11
CA GLY A 209 -26.49 6.20 35.53
C GLY A 209 -25.27 6.15 36.46
N THR A 210 -24.05 6.15 35.93
CA THR A 210 -22.80 6.21 36.71
C THR A 210 -22.30 7.64 36.80
N LYS A 211 -21.95 8.10 38.01
CA LYS A 211 -21.31 9.41 38.19
C LYS A 211 -19.93 9.41 37.53
N ILE A 212 -19.71 10.34 36.60
CA ILE A 212 -18.44 10.51 35.88
C ILE A 212 -17.71 11.80 36.23
N ASP A 213 -18.42 12.81 36.73
CA ASP A 213 -17.82 14.06 37.18
C ASP A 213 -18.73 14.73 38.23
N SER A 214 -18.22 15.75 38.93
CA SER A 214 -19.04 16.64 39.74
C SER A 214 -18.44 18.03 39.90
N LYS A 215 -19.32 19.02 40.07
CA LYS A 215 -18.94 20.41 40.29
C LYS A 215 -19.65 20.97 41.52
N VAL A 216 -18.89 21.60 42.41
CA VAL A 216 -19.44 22.42 43.49
C VAL A 216 -19.85 23.78 42.91
N VAL A 217 -21.04 24.24 43.23
CA VAL A 217 -21.64 25.47 42.70
C VAL A 217 -22.14 26.33 43.86
N LYS A 218 -21.80 27.62 43.85
CA LYS A 218 -22.14 28.58 44.90
C LYS A 218 -22.99 29.73 44.36
N LYS A 219 -23.46 30.57 45.27
CA LYS A 219 -24.11 31.86 44.92
C LYS A 219 -23.17 32.77 44.10
N SER A 220 -21.86 32.77 44.38
CA SER A 220 -20.86 33.55 43.63
C SER A 220 -20.75 33.15 42.16
N ASP A 221 -21.08 31.90 41.83
CA ASP A 221 -21.10 31.38 40.45
C ASP A 221 -22.42 31.69 39.74
N GLY A 222 -23.29 32.48 40.38
CA GLY A 222 -24.66 32.73 39.91
C GLY A 222 -25.51 31.46 39.84
N TRP A 223 -25.16 30.43 40.62
CA TRP A 223 -25.79 29.11 40.57
C TRP A 223 -25.73 28.42 39.20
N LYS A 224 -24.75 28.75 38.36
CA LYS A 224 -24.56 28.18 37.02
C LYS A 224 -23.41 27.19 37.00
N TRP A 225 -23.52 26.15 36.18
CA TRP A 225 -22.43 25.19 35.95
C TRP A 225 -22.28 24.84 34.48
N LYS A 226 -21.12 24.26 34.16
CA LYS A 226 -20.74 23.81 32.83
C LYS A 226 -19.73 22.68 32.96
N PHE A 227 -19.97 21.61 32.21
CA PHE A 227 -19.07 20.49 31.91
C PHE A 227 -18.78 20.54 30.40
N GLU A 228 -17.51 20.35 30.01
CA GLU A 228 -17.04 20.48 28.62
C GLU A 228 -16.13 19.31 28.26
N GLY A 229 -15.92 19.10 26.94
CA GLY A 229 -15.06 18.02 26.47
C GLY A 229 -15.61 16.63 26.79
N LEU A 230 -16.93 16.53 26.94
CA LEU A 230 -17.57 15.26 27.23
C LEU A 230 -17.71 14.49 25.94
N ASP A 231 -17.20 13.26 25.87
CA ASP A 231 -17.41 12.38 24.73
C ASP A 231 -18.89 12.31 24.35
N LYS A 232 -19.20 12.62 23.08
CA LYS A 232 -20.57 12.59 22.57
C LYS A 232 -21.11 11.15 22.48
N TYR A 233 -20.25 10.23 22.05
CA TYR A 233 -20.54 8.82 21.85
C TYR A 233 -19.67 7.94 22.76
N GLU A 234 -20.14 6.73 23.04
CA GLU A 234 -19.40 5.71 23.76
C GLU A 234 -19.67 4.36 23.10
N ASN A 235 -18.63 3.78 22.50
CA ASN A 235 -18.68 2.49 21.81
C ASN A 235 -19.63 2.44 20.58
N GLY A 236 -19.73 3.54 19.83
CA GLY A 236 -20.54 3.62 18.60
C GLY A 236 -21.96 4.08 18.84
#